data_AF-A0A972W4Y0-F1
#
_entry.id   AF-A0A972W4Y0-F1
#
_cell.length_a   1.000
_cell.length_b   1.000
_cell.length_c   1.000
_cell.angle_alpha   90.00
_cell.angle_beta   90.00
_cell.angle_gamma   90.00
#
_symmetry.space_group_name_H-M   'P 1'
#
loop_
_entity.id
_entity.type
_entity.pdbx_description
1 polymer ?
#
loop_
_entity_poly.entity_id
_entity_poly.type
_entity_poly.pdbx_seq_one_letter_code
_entity_poly.pdbx_strand_id
1 'polypeptide(L)'
;MESSNVLISEQLALTKYCFDKLLIAIINTFKKKHQIEIIKDSQLFGFGNYDMTKPNLKSEFESITKNYINGKYLYNKNRELKQGGPLIKINREYKYAFFNYLGYNSIEAFLENEVLDEMELEKQLCLIQTVHTNEEYYYCAYYFGEDQKMTKGKLIIYNNWSNIELRFVYFDEKDVKSEHIFYGVIKMSEDFMFIHTKYIVNNTKREGASFIFFTGKSTPSERNYLIGTYSGFDKYNRAIAGKMILKKFEDKKAMESEFATRQVNSLFTQELRRERIIVESYVPNTSAKISNKSPYASLFSNLSGNYLFTFYSNKDELYLLELSIDSHNYNILSNDPNLIIENDIVKLINRGQNVYLDF
;
A
#
# COMPACT_ATOMS: atom_id res chain seq x y z
N MET A 1 -10.02 39.92 2.42
CA MET A 1 -11.45 39.91 2.02
C MET A 1 -11.50 39.07 0.75
N GLU A 2 -12.02 37.85 0.71
CA GLU A 2 -13.24 37.31 1.33
C GLU A 2 -12.95 35.95 2.01
N SER A 3 -13.31 35.83 3.29
CA SER A 3 -13.43 34.55 4.00
C SER A 3 -14.82 33.98 3.70
N SER A 4 -14.96 33.28 2.58
CA SER A 4 -16.23 32.65 2.18
C SER A 4 -16.37 31.25 2.80
N ASN A 5 -17.07 31.20 3.93
CA ASN A 5 -17.83 30.07 4.50
C ASN A 5 -17.49 28.64 3.99
N VAL A 6 -16.45 28.02 4.55
CA VAL A 6 -15.97 26.67 4.15
C VAL A 6 -16.65 25.57 4.98
N LEU A 7 -17.97 25.43 4.87
CA LEU A 7 -18.64 24.15 5.16
C LEU A 7 -18.79 23.29 3.88
N ILE A 8 -18.30 23.80 2.73
CA ILE A 8 -18.63 23.30 1.38
C ILE A 8 -17.72 22.14 0.91
N SER A 9 -16.63 21.78 1.61
CA SER A 9 -15.75 20.65 1.23
C SER A 9 -16.18 19.27 1.79
N GLU A 10 -15.39 18.23 1.53
CA GLU A 10 -15.61 16.77 1.65
C GLU A 10 -16.12 16.20 3.01
N GLN A 11 -16.19 14.85 3.09
CA GLN A 11 -16.46 14.08 4.30
C GLN A 11 -15.52 14.50 5.45
N LEU A 12 -16.05 14.66 6.65
CA LEU A 12 -15.27 15.02 7.84
C LEU A 12 -14.99 13.78 8.68
N ALA A 13 -13.72 13.53 9.01
CA ALA A 13 -13.37 12.56 10.03
C ALA A 13 -13.23 13.26 11.39
N LEU A 14 -13.93 12.75 12.40
CA LEU A 14 -13.79 13.21 13.78
C LEU A 14 -13.18 12.10 14.65
N THR A 15 -12.34 12.48 15.61
CA THR A 15 -11.95 11.58 16.69
C THR A 15 -13.18 11.15 17.47
N LYS A 16 -13.07 10.03 18.17
CA LYS A 16 -14.13 9.54 19.06
C LYS A 16 -14.59 10.63 20.05
N TYR A 17 -13.63 11.34 20.65
CA TYR A 17 -13.89 12.38 21.63
C TYR A 17 -14.66 13.56 21.00
N CYS A 18 -14.18 14.08 19.88
CA CYS A 18 -14.81 15.23 19.22
C CYS A 18 -16.19 14.88 18.66
N PHE A 19 -16.40 13.65 18.17
CA PHE A 19 -17.73 13.22 17.74
C PHE A 19 -18.71 13.08 18.92
N ASP A 20 -18.26 12.59 20.07
CA ASP A 20 -19.09 12.51 21.28
C ASP A 20 -19.55 13.90 21.73
N LYS A 21 -18.63 14.88 21.75
CA LYS A 21 -18.96 16.29 22.04
C LYS A 21 -19.99 16.86 21.06
N LEU A 22 -19.80 16.61 19.76
CA LEU A 22 -20.74 17.05 18.73
C LEU A 22 -22.14 16.45 18.95
N LEU A 23 -22.21 15.15 19.24
CA LEU A 23 -23.47 14.45 19.48
C LEU A 23 -24.18 14.98 20.73
N ILE A 24 -23.44 15.18 21.83
CA ILE A 24 -23.96 15.74 23.07
C ILE A 24 -24.51 17.16 22.84
N ALA A 25 -23.76 18.00 22.13
CA ALA A 25 -24.19 19.37 21.82
C ALA A 25 -25.49 19.39 21.01
N ILE A 26 -25.61 18.54 19.98
CA ILE A 26 -26.83 18.41 19.16
C ILE A 26 -28.03 17.99 20.02
N ILE A 27 -27.87 16.93 20.82
CA ILE A 27 -28.96 16.40 21.65
C ILE A 27 -29.38 17.42 22.71
N ASN A 28 -28.43 18.09 23.36
CA ASN A 28 -28.73 19.11 24.37
C ASN A 28 -29.44 20.31 23.76
N THR A 29 -29.04 20.75 22.58
CA THR A 29 -29.69 21.83 21.83
C THR A 29 -31.14 21.47 21.53
N PHE A 30 -31.39 20.24 21.05
CA PHE A 30 -32.73 19.75 20.78
C PHE A 30 -33.59 19.71 22.04
N LYS A 31 -33.08 19.09 23.12
CA LYS A 31 -33.79 18.95 24.40
C LYS A 31 -34.15 20.31 24.99
N LYS A 32 -33.21 21.26 24.96
CA LYS A 32 -33.41 22.63 25.44
C LYS A 32 -34.47 23.38 24.62
N LYS A 33 -34.39 23.28 23.29
CA LYS A 33 -35.31 23.97 22.37
C LYS A 33 -36.76 23.51 22.54
N HIS A 34 -36.97 22.22 22.74
CA HIS A 34 -38.32 21.63 22.88
C HIS A 34 -38.75 21.38 24.32
N GLN A 35 -37.91 21.70 25.30
CA GLN A 35 -38.14 21.45 26.73
C GLN A 35 -38.46 19.98 27.03
N ILE A 36 -37.68 19.06 26.44
CA ILE A 36 -37.87 17.59 26.55
C ILE A 36 -36.70 16.97 27.31
N GLU A 37 -36.97 16.32 28.44
CA GLU A 37 -35.93 15.59 29.20
C GLU A 37 -35.72 14.17 28.69
N ILE A 38 -36.80 13.43 28.45
CA ILE A 38 -36.80 12.02 28.06
C ILE A 38 -37.52 11.85 26.71
N ILE A 39 -36.84 11.22 25.76
CA ILE A 39 -37.35 10.97 24.41
C ILE A 39 -36.81 9.63 23.91
N LYS A 40 -37.63 8.85 23.21
CA LYS A 40 -37.22 7.58 22.59
C LYS A 40 -36.31 7.87 21.39
N ASP A 41 -35.28 7.05 21.18
CA ASP A 41 -34.33 7.20 20.06
C ASP A 41 -35.02 7.33 18.70
N SER A 42 -36.03 6.50 18.42
CA SER A 42 -36.78 6.56 17.16
C SER A 42 -37.44 7.92 16.94
N GLN A 43 -37.99 8.53 18.00
CA GLN A 43 -38.57 9.86 17.96
C GLN A 43 -37.50 10.95 17.89
N LEU A 44 -36.44 10.86 18.69
CA LEU A 44 -35.37 11.86 18.71
C LEU A 44 -34.72 12.00 17.35
N PHE A 45 -34.34 10.88 16.74
CA PHE A 45 -33.62 10.87 15.46
C PHE A 45 -34.55 10.89 14.24
N GLY A 46 -35.84 10.60 14.40
CA GLY A 46 -36.83 10.63 13.31
C GLY A 46 -36.70 9.46 12.33
N PHE A 47 -36.70 8.21 12.84
CA PHE A 47 -36.70 6.99 12.03
C PHE A 47 -37.64 5.91 12.58
N GLY A 48 -38.05 4.97 11.72
CA GLY A 48 -39.01 3.92 12.09
C GLY A 48 -40.42 4.49 12.28
N ASN A 49 -41.17 3.95 13.24
CA ASN A 49 -42.54 4.39 13.58
C ASN A 49 -42.52 5.60 14.53
N TYR A 50 -41.88 6.70 14.12
CA TYR A 50 -41.90 7.96 14.87
C TYR A 50 -43.13 8.80 14.49
N ASP A 51 -43.54 9.69 15.40
CA ASP A 51 -44.65 10.60 15.19
C ASP A 51 -44.15 11.86 14.48
N MET A 52 -44.60 12.07 13.24
CA MET A 52 -44.21 13.21 12.41
C MET A 52 -44.74 14.55 12.95
N THR A 53 -45.77 14.53 13.79
CA THR A 53 -46.34 15.74 14.40
C THR A 53 -45.54 16.22 15.61
N LYS A 54 -44.64 15.37 16.12
CA LYS A 54 -43.77 15.68 17.26
C LYS A 54 -42.36 16.06 16.80
N PRO A 55 -41.66 16.90 17.57
CA PRO A 55 -40.32 17.34 17.22
C PRO A 55 -39.35 16.16 17.10
N ASN A 56 -38.44 16.25 16.14
CA ASN A 56 -37.40 15.26 15.87
C ASN A 56 -36.23 15.92 15.11
N LEU A 57 -35.01 15.44 15.32
CA LEU A 57 -33.79 15.98 14.72
C LEU A 57 -33.82 15.94 13.19
N LYS A 58 -34.41 14.89 12.60
CA LYS A 58 -34.58 14.79 11.15
C LYS A 58 -35.28 16.04 10.60
N SER A 59 -36.46 16.38 11.12
CA SER A 59 -37.23 17.55 10.66
C SER A 59 -36.47 18.88 10.86
N GLU A 60 -35.68 19.00 11.93
CA GLU A 60 -34.87 20.21 12.15
C GLU A 60 -33.70 20.31 11.16
N PHE A 61 -33.02 19.20 10.88
CA PHE A 61 -31.96 19.16 9.88
C PHE A 61 -32.48 19.37 8.45
N GLU A 62 -33.67 18.86 8.12
CA GLU A 62 -34.34 19.11 6.84
C GLU A 62 -34.67 20.61 6.69
N SER A 63 -35.08 21.29 7.76
CA SER A 63 -35.35 22.72 7.74
C SER A 63 -34.11 23.58 7.45
N ILE A 64 -32.93 23.13 7.90
CA ILE A 64 -31.64 23.81 7.68
C ILE A 64 -31.10 23.53 6.29
N THR A 65 -31.09 22.26 5.89
CA THR A 65 -30.50 21.82 4.62
C THR A 65 -31.41 22.07 3.42
N LYS A 66 -32.72 22.25 3.66
CA LYS A 66 -33.78 22.24 2.63
C LYS A 66 -33.81 20.97 1.78
N ASN A 67 -33.22 19.88 2.27
CA ASN A 67 -33.11 18.59 1.59
C ASN A 67 -33.59 17.47 2.51
N TYR A 68 -33.90 16.31 1.94
CA TYR A 68 -34.26 15.11 2.71
C TYR A 68 -33.10 14.66 3.62
N ILE A 69 -33.41 14.28 4.86
CA ILE A 69 -32.44 13.73 5.81
C ILE A 69 -32.86 12.31 6.23
N ASN A 70 -31.92 11.38 6.19
CA ASN A 70 -32.14 10.05 6.76
C ASN A 70 -31.94 10.11 8.28
N GLY A 71 -33.03 10.14 9.04
CA GLY A 71 -33.00 10.17 10.51
C GLY A 71 -32.20 9.03 11.14
N LYS A 72 -32.08 7.88 10.46
CA LYS A 72 -31.29 6.75 10.98
C LYS A 72 -29.77 7.00 10.92
N TYR A 73 -29.31 7.99 10.17
CA TYR A 73 -27.88 8.26 9.98
C TYR A 73 -27.16 8.60 11.29
N LEU A 74 -27.61 9.63 12.00
CA LEU A 74 -26.98 10.07 13.25
C LEU A 74 -27.10 8.99 14.35
N TYR A 75 -28.22 8.26 14.37
CA TYR A 75 -28.39 7.10 15.24
C TYR A 75 -27.34 6.01 14.97
N ASN A 76 -27.09 5.66 13.70
CA ASN A 76 -26.07 4.69 13.34
C ASN A 76 -24.67 5.18 13.73
N LYS A 77 -24.38 6.47 13.57
CA LYS A 77 -23.10 7.06 14.00
C LYS A 77 -22.91 7.06 15.52
N ASN A 78 -23.98 7.27 16.28
CA ASN A 78 -23.96 7.07 17.73
C ASN A 78 -23.69 5.60 18.12
N ARG A 79 -24.24 4.62 17.37
CA ARG A 79 -23.90 3.21 17.58
C ARG A 79 -22.44 2.90 17.26
N GLU A 80 -21.91 3.45 16.17
CA GLU A 80 -20.51 3.34 15.77
C GLU A 80 -19.57 3.90 16.87
N LEU A 81 -19.91 5.06 17.44
CA LEU A 81 -19.23 5.66 18.59
C LEU A 81 -19.17 4.70 19.80
N LYS A 82 -20.30 4.08 20.14
CA LYS A 82 -20.40 3.12 21.26
C LYS A 82 -19.65 1.81 21.00
N GLN A 83 -19.49 1.41 19.74
CA GLN A 83 -18.72 0.23 19.34
C GLN A 83 -17.19 0.45 19.41
N GLY A 84 -16.74 1.69 19.59
CA GLY A 84 -15.33 2.00 19.88
C GLY A 84 -14.45 2.22 18.65
N GLY A 85 -15.03 2.55 17.49
CA GLY A 85 -14.24 2.97 16.33
C GLY A 85 -13.34 4.18 16.65
N PRO A 86 -12.07 4.22 16.19
CA PRO A 86 -11.14 5.30 16.54
C PRO A 86 -11.53 6.65 15.90
N LEU A 87 -12.12 6.61 14.71
CA LEU A 87 -12.59 7.78 13.97
C LEU A 87 -14.03 7.57 13.51
N ILE A 88 -14.84 8.62 13.58
CA ILE A 88 -16.22 8.65 13.09
C ILE A 88 -16.28 9.59 11.89
N LYS A 89 -16.59 9.02 10.72
CA LYS A 89 -16.70 9.81 9.49
C LYS A 89 -18.12 10.33 9.27
N ILE A 90 -18.26 11.64 9.01
CA ILE A 90 -19.51 12.33 8.73
C ILE A 90 -19.53 12.81 7.28
N ASN A 91 -20.54 12.40 6.51
CA ASN A 91 -20.71 12.82 5.13
C ASN A 91 -21.00 14.33 5.02
N ARG A 92 -20.66 14.91 3.86
CA ARG A 92 -20.78 16.35 3.56
C ARG A 92 -22.13 16.96 3.95
N GLU A 93 -23.24 16.30 3.57
CA GLU A 93 -24.60 16.79 3.85
C GLU A 93 -24.89 16.89 5.35
N TYR A 94 -24.49 15.88 6.12
CA TYR A 94 -24.70 15.82 7.56
C TYR A 94 -23.75 16.74 8.32
N LYS A 95 -22.51 16.90 7.83
CA LYS A 95 -21.59 17.92 8.33
C LYS A 95 -22.26 19.29 8.29
N TYR A 96 -22.72 19.70 7.11
CA TYR A 96 -23.42 20.96 6.96
C TYR A 96 -24.65 21.06 7.88
N ALA A 97 -25.49 20.01 7.96
CA ALA A 97 -26.67 20.01 8.83
C ALA A 97 -26.31 20.20 10.32
N PHE A 98 -25.32 19.47 10.81
CA PHE A 98 -24.98 19.42 12.24
C PHE A 98 -24.35 20.72 12.75
N PHE A 99 -23.35 21.25 12.04
CA PHE A 99 -22.66 22.46 12.49
C PHE A 99 -23.54 23.71 12.38
N ASN A 100 -24.34 23.82 11.31
CA ASN A 100 -25.30 24.92 11.19
C ASN A 100 -26.44 24.81 12.20
N TYR A 101 -26.87 23.60 12.56
CA TYR A 101 -27.87 23.39 13.63
C TYR A 101 -27.40 23.93 14.98
N LEU A 102 -26.10 23.81 15.25
CA LEU A 102 -25.46 24.33 16.45
C LEU A 102 -25.08 25.83 16.35
N GLY A 103 -25.24 26.45 15.18
CA GLY A 103 -24.88 27.85 14.96
C GLY A 103 -23.39 28.12 14.73
N TYR A 104 -22.59 27.08 14.41
CA TYR A 104 -21.17 27.24 14.12
C TYR A 104 -20.92 27.47 12.62
N ASN A 105 -20.15 28.52 12.30
CA ASN A 105 -19.81 28.89 10.93
C ASN A 105 -18.66 28.06 10.33
N SER A 106 -17.87 27.40 11.17
CA SER A 106 -16.79 26.50 10.77
C SER A 106 -16.60 25.37 11.78
N ILE A 107 -15.83 24.36 11.39
CA ILE A 107 -15.53 23.20 12.26
C ILE A 107 -14.57 23.64 13.36
N GLU A 108 -13.59 24.47 13.01
CA GLU A 108 -12.61 25.07 13.94
C GLU A 108 -13.32 25.84 15.04
N ALA A 109 -14.33 26.65 14.68
CA ALA A 109 -15.12 27.39 15.66
C ALA A 109 -15.87 26.46 16.63
N PHE A 110 -16.38 25.33 16.17
CA PHE A 110 -16.97 24.32 17.06
C PHE A 110 -15.91 23.71 17.98
N LEU A 111 -14.76 23.33 17.44
CA LEU A 111 -13.70 22.65 18.20
C LEU A 111 -13.16 23.54 19.31
N GLU A 112 -12.86 24.81 19.01
CA GLU A 112 -12.35 25.78 19.99
C GLU A 112 -13.33 26.05 21.13
N ASN A 113 -14.64 25.93 20.89
CA ASN A 113 -15.67 26.21 21.90
C ASN A 113 -16.12 24.97 22.69
N GLU A 114 -16.13 23.78 22.08
CA GLU A 114 -16.76 22.58 22.66
C GLU A 114 -15.74 21.50 23.09
N VAL A 115 -14.50 21.57 22.60
CA VAL A 115 -13.43 20.60 22.89
C VAL A 115 -12.43 21.21 23.86
N LEU A 116 -12.70 21.05 25.16
CA LEU A 116 -11.89 21.61 26.25
C LEU A 116 -10.57 20.87 26.54
N ASP A 117 -10.43 19.64 26.02
CA ASP A 117 -9.20 18.86 26.19
C ASP A 117 -8.22 19.27 25.08
N GLU A 118 -7.13 19.93 25.46
CA GLU A 118 -6.13 20.47 24.54
C GLU A 118 -5.49 19.38 23.68
N MET A 119 -5.26 18.19 24.23
CA MET A 119 -4.64 17.08 23.50
C MET A 119 -5.60 16.50 22.46
N GLU A 120 -6.89 16.40 22.78
CA GLU A 120 -7.90 15.96 21.81
C GLU A 120 -8.19 17.03 20.74
N LEU A 121 -8.13 18.31 21.11
CA LEU A 121 -8.22 19.43 20.18
C LEU A 121 -7.08 19.39 19.16
N GLU A 122 -5.83 19.25 19.62
CA GLU A 122 -4.65 19.18 18.76
C GLU A 122 -4.72 17.98 17.81
N LYS A 123 -5.08 16.79 18.32
CA LYS A 123 -5.29 15.58 17.49
C LYS A 123 -6.33 15.82 16.39
N GLN A 124 -7.43 16.47 16.73
CA GLN A 124 -8.51 16.73 15.78
C GLN A 124 -8.13 17.78 14.73
N LEU A 125 -7.41 18.84 15.12
CA LEU A 125 -6.90 19.85 14.19
C LEU A 125 -5.86 19.25 13.24
N CYS A 126 -4.95 18.42 13.74
CA CYS A 126 -3.99 17.67 12.91
C CYS A 126 -4.71 16.81 11.86
N LEU A 127 -5.78 16.10 12.26
CA LEU A 127 -6.60 15.28 11.36
C LEU A 127 -7.30 16.10 10.26
N ILE A 128 -7.76 17.32 10.56
CA ILE A 128 -8.40 18.20 9.57
C ILE A 128 -7.36 18.76 8.61
N GLN A 129 -6.18 19.14 9.10
CA GLN A 129 -5.09 19.69 8.29
C GLN A 129 -4.48 18.65 7.33
N THR A 130 -4.35 17.38 7.74
CA THR A 130 -3.84 16.31 6.86
C THR A 130 -4.74 16.00 5.66
N VAL A 131 -6.04 16.32 5.74
CA VAL A 131 -6.99 16.15 4.62
C VAL A 131 -6.83 17.27 3.57
N HIS A 132 -6.18 18.38 3.91
CA HIS A 132 -6.05 19.54 3.02
C HIS A 132 -4.74 19.64 2.24
N THR A 133 -3.72 18.83 2.56
CA THR A 133 -2.52 18.70 1.71
C THR A 133 -2.65 17.45 0.85
N ASN A 134 -3.23 17.56 -0.35
CA ASN A 134 -3.10 16.51 -1.37
C ASN A 134 -1.66 16.52 -1.89
N GLU A 135 -0.75 15.90 -1.15
CA GLU A 135 0.63 15.77 -1.59
C GLU A 135 0.73 14.71 -2.68
N GLU A 136 1.30 15.11 -3.81
CA GLU A 136 1.71 14.19 -4.87
C GLU A 136 3.14 13.74 -4.61
N TYR A 137 3.42 12.46 -4.86
CA TYR A 137 4.78 11.92 -4.75
C TYR A 137 5.27 11.38 -6.09
N TYR A 138 6.50 11.73 -6.44
CA TYR A 138 7.08 11.44 -7.75
C TYR A 138 8.21 10.41 -7.63
N TYR A 139 8.10 9.31 -8.37
CA TYR A 139 9.06 8.22 -8.35
C TYR A 139 9.49 7.80 -9.76
N CYS A 140 10.73 7.34 -9.88
CA CYS A 140 11.14 6.45 -10.98
C CYS A 140 11.15 5.01 -10.49
N ALA A 141 10.46 4.14 -11.23
CA ALA A 141 10.49 2.70 -11.04
C ALA A 141 11.58 2.07 -11.89
N TYR A 142 12.44 1.26 -11.29
CA TYR A 142 13.51 0.53 -11.97
C TYR A 142 13.28 -0.96 -11.79
N TYR A 143 13.36 -1.71 -12.89
CA TYR A 143 13.23 -3.15 -12.90
C TYR A 143 14.00 -3.75 -14.07
N PHE A 144 14.29 -5.04 -13.99
CA PHE A 144 14.85 -5.80 -15.11
C PHE A 144 13.71 -6.35 -15.94
N GLY A 145 13.53 -5.82 -17.15
CA GLY A 145 12.35 -6.04 -17.97
C GLY A 145 12.55 -7.09 -19.06
N GLU A 146 11.80 -6.90 -20.14
CA GLU A 146 11.89 -7.67 -21.37
C GLU A 146 13.26 -7.55 -22.04
N ASP A 147 13.58 -8.52 -22.91
CA ASP A 147 14.82 -8.56 -23.70
C ASP A 147 16.11 -8.52 -22.88
N GLN A 148 16.05 -8.93 -21.61
CA GLN A 148 17.15 -8.92 -20.65
C GLN A 148 17.79 -7.53 -20.45
N LYS A 149 16.96 -6.49 -20.42
CA LYS A 149 17.40 -5.10 -20.28
C LYS A 149 16.82 -4.45 -19.03
N MET A 150 17.56 -3.48 -18.49
CA MET A 150 17.01 -2.58 -17.48
C MET A 150 15.94 -1.69 -18.10
N THR A 151 14.86 -1.46 -17.36
CA THR A 151 13.75 -0.61 -17.79
C THR A 151 13.38 0.37 -16.69
N LYS A 152 12.93 1.57 -17.11
CA LYS A 152 12.43 2.62 -16.22
C LYS A 152 10.94 2.83 -16.43
N GLY A 153 10.23 3.13 -15.35
CA GLY A 153 8.84 3.60 -15.34
C GLY A 153 8.75 4.92 -14.58
N LYS A 154 7.78 5.77 -14.94
CA LYS A 154 7.37 6.92 -14.12
C LYS A 154 6.23 6.47 -13.21
N LEU A 155 6.31 6.77 -11.93
CA LEU A 155 5.24 6.51 -10.99
C LEU A 155 4.88 7.80 -10.26
N ILE A 156 3.60 8.15 -10.30
CA ILE A 156 3.06 9.29 -9.55
C ILE A 156 2.01 8.74 -8.58
N ILE A 157 2.15 9.11 -7.31
CA ILE A 157 1.19 8.79 -6.25
C ILE A 157 0.38 10.05 -5.96
N TYR A 158 -0.94 9.91 -5.99
CA TYR A 158 -1.89 11.00 -5.75
C TYR A 158 -2.63 10.82 -4.43
N ASN A 159 -3.18 11.93 -3.93
CA ASN A 159 -4.16 11.98 -2.86
C ASN A 159 -3.70 11.20 -1.61
N ASN A 160 -2.50 11.54 -1.11
CA ASN A 160 -1.94 10.96 0.12
C ASN A 160 -1.92 9.43 0.11
N TRP A 161 -1.29 8.86 -0.93
CA TRP A 161 -1.10 7.41 -1.06
C TRP A 161 -2.40 6.62 -1.28
N SER A 162 -3.39 7.21 -1.97
CA SER A 162 -4.61 6.45 -2.33
C SER A 162 -4.57 5.90 -3.75
N ASN A 163 -4.06 6.68 -4.72
CA ASN A 163 -4.09 6.33 -6.14
C ASN A 163 -2.71 6.44 -6.77
N ILE A 164 -2.48 5.70 -7.83
CA ILE A 164 -1.27 5.82 -8.65
C ILE A 164 -1.55 5.94 -10.14
N GLU A 165 -0.66 6.63 -10.84
CA GLU A 165 -0.41 6.49 -12.27
C GLU A 165 1.00 5.94 -12.46
N LEU A 166 1.11 4.82 -13.16
CA LEU A 166 2.38 4.20 -13.53
C LEU A 166 2.49 4.16 -15.05
N ARG A 167 3.56 4.72 -15.59
CA ARG A 167 3.84 4.78 -17.02
C ARG A 167 5.14 4.08 -17.34
N PHE A 168 5.06 3.01 -18.10
CA PHE A 168 6.23 2.37 -18.69
C PHE A 168 6.45 2.87 -20.11
N VAL A 169 7.72 3.02 -20.46
CA VAL A 169 8.14 3.36 -21.81
C VAL A 169 9.04 2.26 -22.34
N TYR A 170 8.66 1.73 -23.49
CA TYR A 170 9.48 0.81 -24.25
C TYR A 170 9.96 1.48 -25.53
N PHE A 171 11.21 1.21 -25.88
CA PHE A 171 11.80 1.59 -27.16
C PHE A 171 11.90 0.33 -28.01
N ASP A 172 11.40 0.39 -29.23
CA ASP A 172 11.62 -0.69 -30.20
C ASP A 172 13.02 -0.60 -30.84
N GLU A 173 13.34 -1.53 -31.73
CA GLU A 173 14.63 -1.57 -32.44
C GLU A 173 14.89 -0.34 -33.33
N LYS A 174 13.85 0.41 -33.67
CA LYS A 174 13.90 1.64 -34.47
C LYS A 174 13.84 2.90 -33.62
N ASP A 175 13.99 2.76 -32.30
CA ASP A 175 13.90 3.84 -31.33
C ASP A 175 12.52 4.49 -31.19
N VAL A 176 11.48 3.84 -31.70
CA VAL A 176 10.10 4.30 -31.57
C VAL A 176 9.61 4.02 -30.15
N LYS A 177 9.09 5.08 -29.53
CA LYS A 177 8.61 5.08 -28.16
C LYS A 177 7.18 4.55 -28.08
N SER A 178 6.96 3.51 -27.28
CA SER A 178 5.63 3.02 -26.89
C SER A 178 5.41 3.25 -25.40
N GLU A 179 4.28 3.88 -25.05
CA GLU A 179 3.93 4.16 -23.66
C GLU A 179 2.76 3.28 -23.21
N HIS A 180 2.89 2.67 -22.05
CA HIS A 180 1.82 1.91 -21.40
C HIS A 180 1.52 2.55 -20.06
N ILE A 181 0.26 3.00 -19.91
CA ILE A 181 -0.22 3.69 -18.72
C ILE A 181 -1.11 2.73 -17.93
N PHE A 182 -0.82 2.64 -16.64
CA PHE A 182 -1.49 1.81 -15.66
C PHE A 182 -2.00 2.69 -14.54
N TYR A 183 -3.26 2.48 -14.15
CA TYR A 183 -3.90 3.18 -13.04
C TYR A 183 -4.16 2.19 -11.92
N GLY A 184 -3.79 2.55 -10.69
CA GLY A 184 -3.91 1.65 -9.55
C GLY A 184 -4.44 2.34 -8.31
N VAL A 185 -4.95 1.51 -7.40
CA VAL A 185 -5.32 1.90 -6.04
C VAL A 185 -4.29 1.30 -5.10
N ILE A 186 -3.86 2.10 -4.12
CA ILE A 186 -2.96 1.66 -3.07
C ILE A 186 -3.78 1.14 -1.90
N LYS A 187 -3.38 -0.02 -1.38
CA LYS A 187 -3.86 -0.54 -0.10
C LYS A 187 -2.66 -0.73 0.82
N MET A 188 -2.67 -0.01 1.94
CA MET A 188 -1.68 -0.19 2.99
C MET A 188 -2.19 -1.24 3.97
N SER A 189 -1.34 -2.21 4.32
CA SER A 189 -1.62 -3.20 5.35
C SER A 189 -0.34 -3.53 6.09
N GLU A 190 -0.33 -3.30 7.40
CA GLU A 190 0.85 -3.45 8.25
C GLU A 190 2.06 -2.69 7.67
N ASP A 191 3.18 -3.39 7.45
CA ASP A 191 4.43 -2.84 6.93
C ASP A 191 4.53 -2.88 5.40
N PHE A 192 3.42 -3.19 4.71
CA PHE A 192 3.38 -3.40 3.26
C PHE A 192 2.40 -2.48 2.53
N MET A 193 2.82 -2.09 1.33
CA MET A 193 2.01 -1.38 0.34
C MET A 193 1.66 -2.31 -0.82
N PHE A 194 0.37 -2.50 -1.05
CA PHE A 194 -0.16 -3.31 -2.14
C PHE A 194 -0.74 -2.40 -3.21
N ILE A 195 -0.39 -2.65 -4.46
CA ILE A 195 -0.84 -1.87 -5.61
C ILE A 195 -1.37 -2.84 -6.65
N HIS A 196 -2.64 -2.70 -6.99
CA HIS A 196 -3.24 -3.42 -8.11
C HIS A 196 -3.57 -2.42 -9.20
N THR A 197 -3.02 -2.64 -10.40
CA THR A 197 -3.21 -1.73 -11.53
C THR A 197 -4.13 -2.30 -12.59
N LYS A 198 -4.73 -1.39 -13.36
CA LYS A 198 -5.52 -1.67 -14.54
C LYS A 198 -5.04 -0.79 -15.68
N TYR A 199 -5.15 -1.28 -16.90
CA TYR A 199 -4.87 -0.50 -18.10
C TYR A 199 -6.09 -0.49 -19.02
N ILE A 200 -6.16 0.50 -19.92
CA ILE A 200 -7.29 0.67 -20.83
C ILE A 200 -6.82 0.33 -22.25
N VAL A 201 -7.49 -0.63 -22.89
CA VAL A 201 -7.33 -0.93 -24.32
C VAL A 201 -8.70 -0.91 -24.96
N ASN A 202 -8.86 -0.17 -26.06
CA ASN A 202 -10.11 -0.06 -26.81
C ASN A 202 -11.31 0.28 -25.90
N ASN A 203 -11.17 1.30 -25.04
CA ASN A 203 -12.16 1.69 -24.01
C ASN A 203 -12.55 0.59 -23.00
N THR A 204 -11.83 -0.53 -22.98
CA THR A 204 -12.10 -1.64 -22.07
C THR A 204 -11.02 -1.68 -21.00
N LYS A 205 -11.42 -1.70 -19.72
CA LYS A 205 -10.49 -1.87 -18.59
C LYS A 205 -10.04 -3.33 -18.50
N ARG A 206 -8.74 -3.56 -18.49
CA ARG A 206 -8.12 -4.86 -18.28
C ARG A 206 -7.24 -4.84 -17.04
N GLU A 207 -7.09 -6.00 -16.40
CA GLU A 207 -6.19 -6.15 -15.26
C GLU A 207 -4.74 -6.00 -15.70
N GLY A 208 -3.99 -5.15 -14.99
CA GLY A 208 -2.58 -4.88 -15.22
C GLY A 208 -1.69 -5.66 -14.27
N ALA A 209 -0.53 -5.07 -13.96
CA ALA A 209 0.41 -5.65 -13.01
C ALA A 209 -0.01 -5.37 -11.56
N SER A 210 0.40 -6.26 -10.67
CA SER A 210 0.30 -6.09 -9.21
C SER A 210 1.69 -5.90 -8.61
N PHE A 211 1.78 -5.02 -7.62
CA PHE A 211 3.03 -4.67 -6.95
C PHE A 211 2.86 -4.75 -5.44
N ILE A 212 3.91 -5.17 -4.76
CA ILE A 212 3.98 -5.21 -3.29
C ILE A 212 5.30 -4.58 -2.89
N PHE A 213 5.25 -3.55 -2.05
CA PHE A 213 6.44 -2.86 -1.55
C PHE A 213 6.49 -2.92 -0.03
N PHE A 214 7.69 -3.11 0.51
CA PHE A 214 7.91 -3.01 1.95
C PHE A 214 8.10 -1.54 2.33
N THR A 215 7.24 -1.03 3.21
CA THR A 215 7.28 0.35 3.70
C THR A 215 7.73 0.45 5.15
N GLY A 216 7.64 -0.64 5.92
CA GLY A 216 7.95 -0.64 7.36
C GLY A 216 6.99 0.24 8.17
N LYS A 217 7.35 0.46 9.44
CA LYS A 217 6.53 1.21 10.42
C LYS A 217 6.53 2.74 10.24
N SER A 218 7.43 3.26 9.43
CA SER A 218 7.56 4.70 9.13
C SER A 218 6.66 5.10 7.97
N THR A 219 6.30 6.38 7.89
CA THR A 219 5.52 6.93 6.78
C THR A 219 6.27 6.68 5.46
N PRO A 220 5.65 6.06 4.43
CA PRO A 220 6.32 5.76 3.16
C PRO A 220 6.91 7.00 2.47
N SER A 221 6.32 8.17 2.72
CA SER A 221 6.76 9.48 2.24
C SER A 221 8.13 9.91 2.75
N GLU A 222 8.61 9.40 3.90
CA GLU A 222 9.92 9.76 4.45
C GLU A 222 11.08 9.04 3.76
N ARG A 223 10.79 7.99 2.99
CA ARG A 223 11.81 7.15 2.38
C ARG A 223 12.13 7.58 0.96
N ASN A 224 13.42 7.71 0.67
CA ASN A 224 13.91 7.98 -0.68
C ASN A 224 13.82 6.76 -1.60
N TYR A 225 13.76 5.56 -1.02
CA TYR A 225 13.74 4.30 -1.77
C TYR A 225 12.70 3.35 -1.20
N LEU A 226 11.95 2.71 -2.10
CA LEU A 226 11.09 1.57 -1.78
C LEU A 226 11.53 0.38 -2.63
N ILE A 227 11.62 -0.79 -1.99
CA ILE A 227 11.97 -2.04 -2.65
C ILE A 227 10.79 -2.98 -2.53
N GLY A 228 10.48 -3.64 -3.63
CA GLY A 228 9.33 -4.51 -3.70
C GLY A 228 9.40 -5.49 -4.84
N THR A 229 8.28 -6.18 -5.05
CA THR A 229 8.09 -7.14 -6.12
C THR A 229 6.96 -6.70 -7.03
N TYR A 230 7.08 -7.02 -8.31
CA TYR A 230 6.00 -6.91 -9.28
C TYR A 230 5.60 -8.30 -9.80
N SER A 231 4.37 -8.41 -10.27
CA SER A 231 3.86 -9.58 -10.97
C SER A 231 2.86 -9.13 -12.04
N GLY A 232 2.78 -9.86 -13.16
CA GLY A 232 1.88 -9.50 -14.24
C GLY A 232 2.16 -10.29 -15.52
N PHE A 233 1.87 -9.66 -16.66
CA PHE A 233 2.14 -10.21 -17.98
C PHE A 233 3.13 -9.31 -18.73
N ASP A 234 4.07 -9.93 -19.44
CA ASP A 234 4.98 -9.19 -20.33
C ASP A 234 4.38 -8.95 -21.72
N LYS A 235 5.10 -8.19 -22.57
CA LYS A 235 4.66 -7.93 -23.96
C LYS A 235 4.47 -9.18 -24.84
N TYR A 236 4.94 -10.35 -24.39
CA TYR A 236 4.80 -11.64 -25.05
C TYR A 236 3.68 -12.51 -24.43
N ASN A 237 2.84 -11.94 -23.56
CA ASN A 237 1.78 -12.63 -22.82
C ASN A 237 2.29 -13.80 -21.96
N ARG A 238 3.51 -13.68 -21.41
CA ARG A 238 4.03 -14.61 -20.40
C ARG A 238 3.74 -14.09 -19.01
N ALA A 239 3.40 -14.98 -18.09
CA ALA A 239 3.30 -14.61 -16.68
C ALA A 239 4.70 -14.37 -16.11
N ILE A 240 4.86 -13.24 -15.41
CA ILE A 240 6.17 -12.80 -14.90
C ILE A 240 6.06 -12.31 -13.47
N ALA A 241 7.19 -12.40 -12.76
CA ALA A 241 7.40 -11.74 -11.48
C ALA A 241 8.85 -11.25 -11.38
N GLY A 242 9.12 -10.29 -10.51
CA GLY A 242 10.49 -9.88 -10.24
C GLY A 242 10.60 -8.76 -9.23
N LYS A 243 11.85 -8.36 -8.97
CA LYS A 243 12.19 -7.26 -8.07
C LYS A 243 12.06 -5.90 -8.74
N MET A 244 11.68 -4.88 -7.96
CA MET A 244 11.56 -3.50 -8.40
C MET A 244 12.08 -2.53 -7.32
N ILE A 245 12.71 -1.45 -7.76
CA ILE A 245 13.14 -0.34 -6.90
C ILE A 245 12.39 0.92 -7.33
N LEU A 246 11.77 1.62 -6.39
CA LEU A 246 11.25 2.97 -6.59
C LEU A 246 12.21 3.97 -5.95
N LYS A 247 12.65 4.98 -6.71
CA LYS A 247 13.43 6.12 -6.20
C LYS A 247 12.55 7.36 -6.18
N LYS A 248 12.43 8.01 -5.02
CA LYS A 248 11.68 9.25 -4.81
C LYS A 248 12.45 10.45 -5.38
N PHE A 249 11.73 11.43 -5.89
CA PHE A 249 12.24 12.73 -6.33
C PHE A 249 11.49 13.85 -5.62
N GLU A 250 12.15 15.00 -5.49
CA GLU A 250 11.60 16.19 -4.83
C GLU A 250 10.39 16.76 -5.58
N ASP A 251 10.46 16.76 -6.91
CA ASP A 251 9.39 17.25 -7.76
C ASP A 251 9.27 16.46 -9.08
N LYS A 252 8.20 16.76 -9.82
CA LYS A 252 7.90 16.15 -11.11
C LYS A 252 8.99 16.40 -12.16
N LYS A 253 9.59 17.60 -12.21
CA LYS A 253 10.60 17.94 -13.23
C LYS A 253 11.88 17.14 -13.02
N ALA A 254 12.31 16.96 -11.78
CA ALA A 254 13.46 16.15 -11.42
C ALA A 254 13.26 14.67 -11.82
N MET A 255 12.08 14.10 -11.52
CA MET A 255 11.71 12.75 -11.95
C MET A 255 11.69 12.62 -13.48
N GLU A 256 11.14 13.61 -14.19
CA GLU A 256 11.08 13.60 -15.65
C GLU A 256 12.47 13.67 -16.30
N SER A 257 13.39 14.45 -15.71
CA SER A 257 14.78 14.53 -16.17
C SER A 257 15.51 13.20 -16.01
N GLU A 258 15.38 12.54 -14.84
CA GLU A 258 15.93 11.20 -14.62
C GLU A 258 15.37 10.19 -15.63
N PHE A 259 14.04 10.21 -15.83
CA PHE A 259 13.35 9.27 -16.70
C PHE A 259 13.73 9.44 -18.17
N ALA A 260 14.03 10.66 -18.61
CA ALA A 260 14.43 10.94 -19.99
C ALA A 260 15.76 10.25 -20.37
N THR A 261 16.60 9.93 -19.38
CA THR A 261 17.87 9.23 -19.60
C THR A 261 17.68 7.71 -19.69
N ARG A 262 18.39 7.06 -20.62
CA ARG A 262 18.46 5.58 -20.68
C ARG A 262 19.39 4.97 -19.64
N GLN A 263 20.28 5.77 -19.06
CA GLN A 263 21.26 5.29 -18.11
C GLN A 263 20.58 4.89 -16.81
N VAL A 264 20.78 3.65 -16.37
CA VAL A 264 20.33 3.18 -15.06
C VAL A 264 21.56 3.08 -14.16
N ASN A 265 21.43 3.51 -12.91
CA ASN A 265 22.50 3.42 -11.92
C ASN A 265 23.04 1.97 -11.85
N SER A 266 24.36 1.82 -11.82
CA SER A 266 25.02 0.51 -11.77
C SER A 266 24.64 -0.30 -10.53
N LEU A 267 24.41 0.36 -9.39
CA LEU A 267 23.93 -0.29 -8.16
C LEU A 267 22.55 -0.91 -8.36
N PHE A 268 21.61 -0.19 -8.98
CA PHE A 268 20.29 -0.76 -9.29
C PHE A 268 20.38 -1.88 -10.31
N THR A 269 21.30 -1.76 -11.28
CA THR A 269 21.52 -2.81 -12.27
C THR A 269 22.06 -4.08 -11.61
N GLN A 270 23.03 -3.96 -10.70
CA GLN A 270 23.55 -5.08 -9.93
C GLN A 270 22.45 -5.76 -9.12
N GLU A 271 21.59 -4.96 -8.48
CA GLU A 271 20.53 -5.46 -7.60
C GLU A 271 19.34 -6.09 -8.33
N LEU A 272 19.06 -5.67 -9.56
CA LEU A 272 17.85 -6.08 -10.29
C LEU A 272 18.14 -7.09 -11.41
N ARG A 273 19.37 -7.14 -11.90
CA ARG A 273 19.74 -8.06 -12.99
C ARG A 273 19.54 -9.49 -12.53
N ARG A 274 18.89 -10.31 -13.37
CA ARG A 274 18.54 -11.73 -13.13
C ARG A 274 17.50 -11.98 -12.03
N GLU A 275 16.93 -10.95 -11.42
CA GLU A 275 15.83 -11.07 -10.45
C GLU A 275 14.44 -11.18 -11.10
N ARG A 276 14.36 -11.58 -12.38
CA ARG A 276 13.11 -11.72 -13.14
C ARG A 276 12.79 -13.19 -13.37
N ILE A 277 11.62 -13.59 -12.90
CA ILE A 277 11.02 -14.90 -13.12
C ILE A 277 10.08 -14.81 -14.31
N ILE A 278 10.19 -15.77 -15.23
CA ILE A 278 9.33 -15.91 -16.41
C ILE A 278 8.74 -17.31 -16.38
N VAL A 279 7.41 -17.38 -16.42
CA VAL A 279 6.68 -18.63 -16.60
C VAL A 279 6.34 -18.78 -18.07
N GLU A 280 6.74 -19.90 -18.67
CA GLU A 280 6.43 -20.19 -20.07
C GLU A 280 4.92 -20.34 -20.28
N SER A 281 4.40 -19.79 -21.38
CA SER A 281 2.97 -19.85 -21.73
C SER A 281 2.57 -21.21 -22.34
N TYR A 282 3.07 -22.30 -21.77
CA TYR A 282 2.72 -23.67 -22.14
C TYR A 282 2.26 -24.44 -20.91
N VAL A 283 1.13 -25.14 -21.02
CA VAL A 283 0.61 -25.99 -19.94
C VAL A 283 1.09 -27.42 -20.19
N PRO A 284 2.03 -27.95 -19.38
CA PRO A 284 2.55 -29.30 -19.57
C PRO A 284 1.46 -30.33 -19.29
N ASN A 285 1.34 -31.32 -20.17
CA ASN A 285 0.43 -32.44 -19.99
C ASN A 285 1.04 -33.63 -19.22
N THR A 286 2.35 -33.59 -18.99
CA THR A 286 3.13 -34.63 -18.31
C THR A 286 4.26 -33.98 -17.52
N SER A 287 4.67 -34.61 -16.42
CA SER A 287 5.72 -34.08 -15.53
C SER A 287 7.08 -33.91 -16.22
N ALA A 288 7.41 -34.80 -17.16
CA ALA A 288 8.64 -34.73 -17.95
C ALA A 288 8.75 -33.48 -18.84
N LYS A 289 7.64 -32.77 -19.08
CA LYS A 289 7.57 -31.55 -19.91
C LYS A 289 7.45 -30.26 -19.09
N ILE A 290 7.53 -30.33 -17.76
CA ILE A 290 7.43 -29.15 -16.89
C ILE A 290 8.62 -28.20 -17.12
N SER A 291 9.81 -28.76 -17.39
CA SER A 291 11.02 -27.99 -17.63
C SER A 291 11.98 -28.78 -18.52
N ASN A 292 12.89 -28.08 -19.20
CA ASN A 292 14.04 -28.69 -19.87
C ASN A 292 14.97 -29.47 -18.91
N LYS A 293 14.86 -29.25 -17.60
CA LYS A 293 15.59 -30.01 -16.56
C LYS A 293 14.89 -31.30 -16.15
N SER A 294 13.57 -31.40 -16.34
CA SER A 294 12.75 -32.53 -15.88
C SER A 294 13.23 -33.92 -16.38
N PRO A 295 13.76 -34.08 -17.60
CA PRO A 295 14.31 -35.36 -18.05
C PRO A 295 15.48 -35.90 -17.22
N TYR A 296 16.16 -35.03 -16.46
CA TYR A 296 17.34 -35.38 -15.65
C TYR A 296 17.01 -35.56 -14.17
N ALA A 297 15.73 -35.59 -13.79
CA ALA A 297 15.31 -35.69 -12.38
C ALA A 297 15.85 -36.95 -11.68
N SER A 298 16.03 -38.05 -12.41
CA SER A 298 16.63 -39.29 -11.88
C SER A 298 18.12 -39.15 -11.56
N LEU A 299 18.84 -38.25 -12.24
CA LEU A 299 20.22 -37.93 -11.90
C LEU A 299 20.27 -37.09 -10.63
N PHE A 300 19.32 -36.16 -10.48
CA PHE A 300 19.20 -35.33 -9.28
C PHE A 300 18.94 -36.17 -8.02
N SER A 301 18.10 -37.20 -8.10
CA SER A 301 17.84 -38.09 -6.96
C SER A 301 19.09 -38.83 -6.45
N ASN A 302 20.08 -39.03 -7.32
CA ASN A 302 21.32 -39.72 -6.96
C ASN A 302 22.34 -38.80 -6.23
N LEU A 303 22.02 -37.52 -6.07
CA LEU A 303 22.88 -36.57 -5.34
C LEU A 303 22.77 -36.68 -3.83
N SER A 304 21.80 -37.41 -3.29
CA SER A 304 21.69 -37.57 -1.84
C SER A 304 22.78 -38.48 -1.27
N GLY A 305 23.26 -38.16 -0.08
CA GLY A 305 24.30 -38.95 0.60
C GLY A 305 25.40 -38.11 1.21
N ASN A 306 26.48 -38.78 1.64
CA ASN A 306 27.62 -38.17 2.29
C ASN A 306 28.76 -37.98 1.29
N TYR A 307 29.35 -36.79 1.29
CA TYR A 307 30.43 -36.37 0.43
C TYR A 307 31.62 -35.94 1.27
N LEU A 308 32.81 -36.39 0.87
CA LEU A 308 34.08 -36.01 1.48
C LEU A 308 34.91 -35.27 0.44
N PHE A 309 35.15 -33.99 0.69
CA PHE A 309 36.06 -33.18 -0.10
C PHE A 309 37.43 -33.18 0.57
N THR A 310 38.47 -33.47 -0.21
CA THR A 310 39.85 -33.54 0.27
C THR A 310 40.68 -32.48 -0.45
N PHE A 311 41.25 -31.56 0.29
CA PHE A 311 42.13 -30.52 -0.24
C PHE A 311 43.58 -30.80 0.15
N TYR A 312 44.47 -30.69 -0.81
CA TYR A 312 45.91 -30.91 -0.64
C TYR A 312 46.64 -29.57 -0.65
N SER A 313 47.36 -29.27 0.43
CA SER A 313 48.34 -28.17 0.46
C SER A 313 49.74 -28.74 0.30
N ASN A 314 50.66 -27.97 -0.31
CA ASN A 314 51.97 -28.38 -0.86
C ASN A 314 52.97 -29.10 0.09
N LYS A 315 52.58 -29.56 1.29
CA LYS A 315 53.40 -30.37 2.22
C LYS A 315 52.54 -31.27 3.13
N ASP A 316 51.83 -32.24 2.58
CA ASP A 316 51.14 -33.33 3.30
C ASP A 316 49.97 -32.95 4.23
N GLU A 317 49.60 -31.67 4.31
CA GLU A 317 48.40 -31.26 5.06
C GLU A 317 47.14 -31.53 4.25
N LEU A 318 46.35 -32.49 4.75
CA LEU A 318 45.03 -32.85 4.27
C LEU A 318 43.98 -32.02 5.01
N TYR A 319 43.24 -31.21 4.27
CA TYR A 319 42.02 -30.60 4.78
C TYR A 319 40.82 -31.41 4.29
N LEU A 320 40.06 -31.94 5.24
CA LEU A 320 38.86 -32.73 4.98
C LEU A 320 37.64 -31.87 5.23
N LEU A 321 36.70 -31.90 4.29
CA LEU A 321 35.41 -31.27 4.43
C LEU A 321 34.32 -32.31 4.19
N GLU A 322 33.58 -32.61 5.25
CA GLU A 322 32.45 -33.53 5.22
C GLU A 322 31.13 -32.77 5.05
N LEU A 323 30.45 -33.04 3.95
CA LEU A 323 29.13 -32.51 3.63
C LEU A 323 28.16 -33.65 3.42
N SER A 324 26.89 -33.43 3.67
CA SER A 324 25.83 -34.35 3.29
C SER A 324 24.75 -33.63 2.49
N ILE A 325 24.10 -34.33 1.57
CA ILE A 325 22.94 -33.83 0.83
C ILE A 325 21.73 -34.63 1.32
N ASP A 326 20.77 -33.94 1.93
CA ASP A 326 19.56 -34.56 2.49
C ASP A 326 18.72 -35.24 1.40
N SER A 327 18.24 -36.46 1.64
CA SER A 327 17.48 -37.23 0.65
C SER A 327 16.06 -36.70 0.38
N HIS A 328 15.53 -35.87 1.28
CA HIS A 328 14.16 -35.36 1.18
C HIS A 328 14.12 -33.97 0.53
N ASN A 329 15.00 -33.07 0.97
CA ASN A 329 15.02 -31.67 0.56
C ASN A 329 16.20 -31.33 -0.37
N TYR A 330 17.21 -32.22 -0.47
CA TYR A 330 18.44 -32.01 -1.25
C TYR A 330 19.25 -30.78 -0.84
N ASN A 331 19.02 -30.26 0.37
CA ASN A 331 19.84 -29.22 0.97
C ASN A 331 21.23 -29.80 1.31
N ILE A 332 22.28 -29.02 1.03
CA ILE A 332 23.63 -29.34 1.50
C ILE A 332 23.70 -29.01 3.00
N LEU A 333 24.20 -29.95 3.80
CA LEU A 333 24.37 -29.86 5.24
C LEU A 333 25.85 -30.08 5.57
N SER A 334 26.36 -29.33 6.55
CA SER A 334 27.71 -29.54 7.06
C SER A 334 27.66 -30.27 8.40
N ASN A 335 28.57 -31.21 8.57
CA ASN A 335 28.82 -31.85 9.86
C ASN A 335 29.87 -31.08 10.70
N ASP A 336 30.49 -30.03 10.14
CA ASP A 336 31.48 -29.19 10.83
C ASP A 336 30.83 -27.89 11.33
N PRO A 337 30.84 -27.62 12.65
CA PRO A 337 30.28 -26.39 13.21
C PRO A 337 30.97 -25.10 12.75
N ASN A 338 32.16 -25.18 12.14
CA ASN A 338 32.90 -24.02 11.61
C ASN A 338 32.55 -23.70 10.14
N LEU A 339 31.67 -24.48 9.52
CA LEU A 339 31.28 -24.30 8.13
C LEU A 339 29.80 -23.92 8.02
N ILE A 340 29.54 -22.84 7.29
CA ILE A 340 28.18 -22.34 7.05
C ILE A 340 27.85 -22.54 5.58
N ILE A 341 26.65 -23.06 5.33
CA ILE A 341 26.10 -23.26 3.99
C ILE A 341 25.00 -22.23 3.79
N GLU A 342 25.14 -21.39 2.77
CA GLU A 342 24.14 -20.39 2.40
C GLU A 342 23.81 -20.53 0.91
N ASN A 343 22.54 -20.70 0.56
CA ASN A 343 22.06 -20.80 -0.83
C ASN A 343 22.81 -21.86 -1.67
N ASP A 344 23.05 -23.04 -1.10
CA ASP A 344 23.82 -24.12 -1.73
C ASP A 344 25.29 -23.75 -2.07
N ILE A 345 25.80 -22.64 -1.52
CA ILE A 345 27.20 -22.22 -1.61
C ILE A 345 27.91 -22.56 -0.29
N VAL A 346 29.09 -23.15 -0.40
CA VAL A 346 29.95 -23.48 0.74
C VAL A 346 30.87 -22.31 1.05
N LYS A 347 30.71 -21.71 2.23
CA LYS A 347 31.55 -20.61 2.71
C LYS A 347 32.43 -21.07 3.86
N LEU A 348 33.74 -21.01 3.66
CA LEU A 348 34.72 -21.27 4.72
C LEU A 348 35.07 -19.95 5.41
N ILE A 349 34.81 -19.85 6.71
CA ILE A 349 35.13 -18.67 7.53
C ILE A 349 36.32 -19.01 8.42
N ASN A 350 37.49 -18.43 8.14
CA ASN A 350 38.67 -18.57 8.99
C ASN A 350 39.23 -17.20 9.38
N ARG A 351 39.18 -16.86 10.68
CA ARG A 351 39.77 -15.64 11.29
C ARG A 351 39.51 -14.34 10.50
N GLY A 352 38.30 -14.17 9.97
CA GLY A 352 37.88 -12.94 9.28
C GLY A 352 38.16 -12.90 7.77
N GLN A 353 38.70 -13.96 7.18
CA GLN A 353 38.78 -14.10 5.72
C GLN A 353 37.69 -15.06 5.23
N ASN A 354 36.98 -14.64 4.18
CA ASN A 354 35.95 -15.43 3.52
C ASN A 354 36.53 -16.01 2.23
N VAL A 355 36.57 -17.34 2.13
CA VAL A 355 36.83 -18.05 0.87
C VAL A 355 35.51 -18.59 0.35
N TYR A 356 35.18 -18.25 -0.90
CA TYR A 356 33.97 -18.72 -1.59
C TYR A 356 34.35 -19.88 -2.49
N LEU A 357 33.69 -21.02 -2.32
CA LEU A 357 33.79 -22.16 -3.23
C LEU A 357 32.42 -22.32 -3.91
N ASP A 358 32.40 -22.14 -5.23
CA ASP A 358 31.24 -22.28 -6.11
C ASP A 358 31.50 -23.48 -7.02
N PHE A 359 30.62 -24.48 -7.00
CA PHE A 359 30.84 -25.81 -7.59
C PHE A 359 29.78 -26.16 -8.65
#